data_AF-A0A9D4G7S0-F1
#
_entry.id   AF-A0A9D4G7S0-F1
#
_cell.length_a   1.000
_cell.length_b   1.000
_cell.length_c   1.000
_cell.angle_alpha   90.00
_cell.angle_beta   90.00
_cell.angle_gamma   90.00
#
_symmetry.space_group_name_H-M   'P 1'
#
loop_
_entity.id
_entity.type
_entity.pdbx_description
1 polymer ?
#
loop_
_entity_poly.entity_id
_entity_poly.type
_entity_poly.pdbx_seq_one_letter_code
_entity_poly.pdbx_strand_id
1 'polypeptide(L)'
;MCATIQNLFALCFVVGGCLGIKLVDHKYEDVYIAIQKTVKEDPQLIYRIKEAFTAASKLLFKATHNKVFFGKISIVIPKNWNLIEATPVSSISTSNYIEVSDGLHTDPYTRSTACGHEGVSVYMPPIFFMAETELGRKENVIVHEWGQYRWGLFPEYPDPNRRFYPDGGRWNPSMCSEHISGTIKYKVCLEANRSNPSRCDLNNTTASLPKECKFCPDRDSSGNQKANASILSYQYVSSLAFFCDKDDPSVPVWQRHNKKAYTKQNYLCNHKSAWEVMREHTDFQSEASLPDGTNTTPEFKVLRETDAIRVFVFDISGSMDTNGRIGQLHMTGSHIIKEKLPLGSWLGIVWFNDDADEFAKITQINNDDDRQSLVGGVPDNAYGGTCIGCGLQVALEMLQRKFGTAENSEIILMSDGQDNDPLKLEEATLNAKQAKVTIHTVSISQEADQRMIDLAVSTGGKYFTYLDKGRTSFEAVFSEAISSGITEQSTKALKLISDRSLGDTNVINFQFTVDHETGSNTTITVFTNLKSKENITMVIKGPDQKVYHIAKEDVSITYHMPQNLRVNT
;
A
#
# COMPACT_ATOMS: atom_id res chain seq x y z
N MET A 1 1.74 -39.59 -35.80
CA MET A 1 1.83 -38.12 -35.99
C MET A 1 0.86 -37.48 -35.04
N CYS A 2 1.33 -37.12 -33.85
CA CYS A 2 0.55 -36.45 -32.82
C CYS A 2 1.22 -35.09 -32.63
N ALA A 3 0.63 -34.04 -33.19
CA ALA A 3 1.13 -32.68 -33.07
C ALA A 3 0.47 -32.01 -31.87
N THR A 4 1.23 -31.94 -30.78
CA THR A 4 0.90 -31.20 -29.57
C THR A 4 0.96 -29.70 -29.88
N ILE A 5 -0.18 -29.03 -29.90
CA ILE A 5 -0.26 -27.56 -29.93
C ILE A 5 -0.16 -27.09 -28.48
N GLN A 6 1.03 -26.65 -28.08
CA GLN A 6 1.24 -25.89 -26.85
C GLN A 6 0.63 -24.50 -27.04
N ASN A 7 -0.58 -24.29 -26.51
CA ASN A 7 -1.12 -22.95 -26.29
C ASN A 7 -0.37 -22.33 -25.12
N LEU A 8 0.57 -21.44 -25.44
CA LEU A 8 1.26 -20.56 -24.51
C LEU A 8 0.26 -19.51 -24.01
N PHE A 9 -0.38 -19.76 -22.86
CA PHE A 9 -1.12 -18.72 -22.13
C PHE A 9 -0.11 -17.74 -21.53
N ALA A 10 0.21 -16.68 -22.26
CA ALA A 10 0.84 -15.50 -21.68
C ALA A 10 -0.23 -14.73 -20.88
N LEU A 11 -0.36 -15.04 -19.58
CA LEU A 11 -0.97 -14.10 -18.65
C LEU A 11 -0.01 -12.91 -18.51
N CYS A 12 -0.17 -11.91 -19.37
CA CYS A 12 0.33 -10.58 -19.09
C CYS A 12 -0.53 -10.01 -17.96
N PHE A 13 -0.10 -10.20 -16.71
CA PHE A 13 -0.40 -9.21 -15.68
C PHE A 13 0.37 -7.95 -16.09
N VAL A 14 -0.30 -7.04 -16.79
CA VAL A 14 0.16 -5.65 -16.81
C VAL A 14 -0.07 -5.16 -15.39
N VAL A 15 0.97 -5.30 -14.57
CA VAL A 15 1.07 -4.68 -13.25
C VAL A 15 0.82 -3.19 -13.47
N GLY A 16 -0.11 -2.64 -12.70
CA GLY A 16 -0.47 -1.24 -12.71
C GLY A 16 0.76 -0.35 -12.89
N GLY A 17 0.76 0.51 -13.91
CA GLY A 17 1.75 1.58 -14.00
C GLY A 17 1.71 2.37 -12.69
N CYS A 18 2.72 2.16 -11.85
CA CYS A 18 2.75 2.64 -10.48
C CYS A 18 3.00 4.15 -10.51
N LEU A 19 1.96 4.96 -10.35
CA LEU A 19 2.14 6.32 -9.83
C LEU A 19 2.45 6.22 -8.34
N GLY A 20 3.71 5.93 -8.08
CA GLY A 20 4.36 5.84 -6.79
C GLY A 20 5.68 6.60 -6.79
N ILE A 21 6.48 6.35 -5.76
CA ILE A 21 7.84 6.88 -5.61
C ILE A 21 8.59 6.83 -6.93
N LYS A 22 9.07 8.00 -7.37
CA LYS A 22 9.81 8.17 -8.63
C LYS A 22 11.30 8.20 -8.34
N LEU A 23 12.09 7.55 -9.18
CA LEU A 23 13.54 7.70 -9.16
C LEU A 23 13.95 8.64 -10.32
N VAL A 24 14.32 9.87 -10.00
CA VAL A 24 14.75 10.90 -10.96
C VAL A 24 16.18 11.30 -10.65
N ASP A 25 17.11 11.11 -11.58
CA ASP A 25 18.52 11.46 -11.40
C ASP A 25 19.11 10.98 -10.06
N HIS A 26 18.98 9.68 -9.78
CA HIS A 26 19.42 9.02 -8.53
C HIS A 26 18.64 9.39 -7.26
N LYS A 27 17.61 10.24 -7.36
CA LYS A 27 16.83 10.74 -6.22
C LYS A 27 15.44 10.11 -6.19
N TYR A 28 15.08 9.54 -5.05
CA TYR A 28 13.69 9.22 -4.77
C TYR A 28 12.90 10.51 -4.53
N GLU A 29 11.96 10.78 -5.41
CA GLU A 29 10.96 11.84 -5.30
C GLU A 29 9.58 11.22 -5.02
N ASP A 30 8.63 12.07 -4.59
CA ASP A 30 7.27 11.65 -4.25
C ASP A 30 7.22 10.59 -3.12
N VAL A 31 8.14 10.70 -2.14
CA VAL A 31 8.12 9.89 -0.91
C VAL A 31 7.21 10.57 0.11
N TYR A 32 6.14 9.88 0.52
CA TYR A 32 5.19 10.40 1.49
C TYR A 32 5.32 9.71 2.85
N ILE A 33 5.31 10.49 3.92
CA ILE A 33 5.26 10.02 5.30
C ILE A 33 3.96 10.54 5.90
N ALA A 34 3.00 9.66 6.13
CA ALA A 34 1.66 10.01 6.57
C ALA A 34 1.49 9.77 8.07
N ILE A 35 1.32 10.83 8.84
CA ILE A 35 1.00 10.74 10.27
C ILE A 35 -0.51 10.57 10.41
N GLN A 36 -0.93 9.48 11.05
CA GLN A 36 -2.35 9.16 11.23
C GLN A 36 -3.01 10.07 12.26
N LYS A 37 -4.32 10.31 12.10
CA LYS A 37 -5.15 11.16 13.00
C LYS A 37 -5.15 10.72 14.46
N THR A 38 -4.82 9.45 14.71
CA THR A 38 -4.71 8.87 16.07
C THR A 38 -3.47 9.38 16.81
N VAL A 39 -2.44 9.84 16.09
CA VAL A 39 -1.21 10.35 16.67
C VAL A 39 -1.44 11.72 17.28
N LYS A 40 -1.08 11.85 18.56
CA LYS A 40 -1.14 13.13 19.27
C LYS A 40 -0.21 14.15 18.62
N GLU A 41 -0.71 15.37 18.44
CA GLU A 41 0.07 16.47 17.89
C GLU A 41 1.32 16.76 18.73
N ASP A 42 2.48 16.68 18.06
CA ASP A 42 3.79 17.00 18.62
C ASP A 42 4.71 17.56 17.51
N PRO A 43 5.02 18.88 17.52
CA PRO A 43 5.97 19.49 16.59
C PRO A 43 7.35 18.83 16.59
N GLN A 44 7.78 18.24 17.71
CA GLN A 44 9.06 17.56 17.81
C GLN A 44 9.10 16.31 16.94
N LEU A 45 7.97 15.63 16.74
CA LEU A 45 7.89 14.44 15.87
C LEU A 45 8.30 14.79 14.43
N ILE A 46 7.84 15.93 13.90
CA ILE A 46 8.20 16.39 12.55
C ILE A 46 9.71 16.63 12.44
N TYR A 47 10.31 17.26 13.45
CA TYR A 47 11.76 17.46 13.49
C TYR A 47 12.51 16.13 13.50
N ARG A 48 12.10 15.18 14.34
CA ARG A 48 12.74 13.86 14.45
C ARG A 48 12.60 13.02 13.20
N ILE A 49 11.46 13.09 12.50
CA ILE A 49 11.28 12.44 11.19
C ILE A 49 12.27 13.03 10.18
N LYS A 50 12.37 14.36 10.07
CA LYS A 50 13.31 15.03 9.16
C LYS A 50 14.76 14.64 9.45
N GLU A 51 15.16 14.64 10.72
CA GLU A 51 16.49 14.23 11.17
C GLU A 51 16.80 12.78 10.78
N ALA A 52 15.87 11.85 11.09
CA ALA A 52 16.04 10.43 10.81
C ALA A 52 16.11 10.14 9.31
N PHE A 53 15.24 10.74 8.49
CA PHE A 53 15.26 10.53 7.04
C PHE A 53 16.44 11.22 6.34
N THR A 54 16.97 12.31 6.91
CA THR A 54 18.22 12.92 6.42
C THR A 54 19.40 11.97 6.63
N ALA A 55 19.51 11.37 7.83
CA ALA A 55 20.52 10.37 8.12
C ALA A 55 20.33 9.10 7.27
N ALA A 56 19.09 8.65 7.10
CA ALA A 56 18.74 7.51 6.25
C ALA A 56 19.10 7.74 4.79
N SER A 57 18.88 8.94 4.25
CA SER A 57 19.26 9.29 2.88
C SER A 57 20.76 9.13 2.64
N LYS A 58 21.57 9.64 3.57
CA LYS A 58 23.03 9.49 3.54
C LYS A 58 23.45 8.02 3.64
N LEU A 59 22.81 7.24 4.51
CA LEU A 59 23.09 5.81 4.64
C LEU A 59 22.67 5.05 3.37
N LEU A 60 21.50 5.33 2.82
CA LEU A 60 20.97 4.69 1.61
C LEU A 60 21.91 4.89 0.43
N PHE A 61 22.41 6.12 0.26
CA PHE A 61 23.42 6.44 -0.75
C PHE A 61 24.67 5.57 -0.60
N LYS A 62 25.22 5.50 0.62
CA LYS A 62 26.39 4.69 0.91
C LYS A 62 26.12 3.19 0.71
N ALA A 63 25.01 2.68 1.26
CA ALA A 63 24.61 1.28 1.24
C ALA A 63 24.38 0.77 -0.19
N THR A 64 24.05 1.68 -1.11
CA THR A 64 23.82 1.40 -2.52
C THR A 64 25.00 1.72 -3.42
N HIS A 65 26.21 1.85 -2.86
CA HIS A 65 27.42 2.19 -3.62
C HIS A 65 27.25 3.47 -4.45
N ASN A 66 26.70 4.51 -3.80
CA ASN A 66 26.48 5.84 -4.33
C ASN A 66 25.48 5.89 -5.51
N LYS A 67 24.47 5.00 -5.51
CA LYS A 67 23.50 4.89 -6.61
C LYS A 67 22.20 5.62 -6.36
N VAL A 68 21.61 5.53 -5.17
CA VAL A 68 20.28 6.13 -4.92
C VAL A 68 20.17 6.71 -3.52
N PHE A 69 19.36 7.76 -3.36
CA PHE A 69 19.12 8.42 -2.08
C PHE A 69 17.75 9.11 -2.05
N PHE A 70 17.30 9.56 -0.87
CA PHE A 70 16.03 10.29 -0.77
C PHE A 70 16.22 11.75 -1.21
N GLY A 71 15.43 12.19 -2.19
CA GLY A 71 15.48 13.55 -2.75
C GLY A 71 14.39 14.46 -2.22
N LYS A 72 13.12 14.10 -2.41
CA LYS A 72 11.96 14.91 -1.99
C LYS A 72 11.04 14.07 -1.12
N ILE A 73 10.79 14.55 0.10
CA ILE A 73 9.93 13.90 1.08
C ILE A 73 8.82 14.85 1.52
N SER A 74 7.58 14.40 1.41
CA SER A 74 6.41 15.12 1.92
C SER A 74 5.91 14.45 3.20
N ILE A 75 5.91 15.20 4.30
CA ILE A 75 5.34 14.76 5.59
C ILE A 75 3.90 15.26 5.66
N VAL A 76 2.95 14.34 5.75
CA VAL A 76 1.54 14.66 5.84
C VAL A 76 1.11 14.61 7.30
N ILE A 77 0.54 15.72 7.77
CA ILE A 77 -0.03 15.84 9.10
C ILE A 77 -1.57 15.79 9.03
N PRO A 78 -2.23 15.22 10.06
CA PRO A 78 -3.68 15.20 10.17
C PRO A 78 -4.32 16.59 10.16
N LYS A 79 -5.58 16.67 9.71
CA LYS A 79 -6.36 17.91 9.73
C LYS A 79 -6.53 18.54 11.12
N ASN A 80 -6.51 17.73 12.17
CA ASN A 80 -6.67 18.19 13.55
C ASN A 80 -5.38 18.78 14.16
N TRP A 81 -4.26 18.76 13.45
CA TRP A 81 -3.00 19.36 13.89
C TRP A 81 -2.94 20.86 13.51
N ASN A 82 -2.79 21.73 14.51
CA ASN A 82 -2.90 23.18 14.37
C ASN A 82 -1.62 23.97 14.71
N LEU A 83 -0.63 23.34 15.36
CA LEU A 83 0.60 23.97 15.85
C LEU A 83 1.71 24.04 14.79
N ILE A 84 1.57 23.32 13.67
CA ILE A 84 2.60 23.19 12.64
C ILE A 84 2.13 23.87 11.36
N GLU A 85 2.93 24.80 10.82
CA GLU A 85 2.69 25.40 9.51
C GLU A 85 2.86 24.36 8.40
N ALA A 86 1.86 24.27 7.51
CA ALA A 86 1.79 23.23 6.48
C ALA A 86 0.92 23.69 5.31
N THR A 87 1.25 23.20 4.11
CA THR A 87 0.46 23.46 2.90
C THR A 87 -0.77 22.55 2.89
N PRO A 88 -1.99 23.06 2.66
CA PRO A 88 -3.18 22.23 2.49
C PRO A 88 -3.01 21.16 1.39
N VAL A 89 -3.52 19.96 1.64
CA VAL A 89 -3.62 18.88 0.66
C VAL A 89 -4.89 18.07 0.93
N SER A 90 -5.74 17.90 -0.08
CA SER A 90 -6.99 17.14 0.02
C SER A 90 -6.83 15.69 -0.42
N SER A 91 -5.79 15.40 -1.22
CA SER A 91 -5.49 14.08 -1.74
C SER A 91 -4.01 13.89 -2.02
N ILE A 92 -3.56 12.65 -1.80
CA ILE A 92 -2.23 12.17 -2.17
C ILE A 92 -2.44 10.81 -2.84
N SER A 93 -1.61 10.44 -3.81
CA SER A 93 -1.66 9.08 -4.37
C SER A 93 -1.44 8.04 -3.25
N THR A 94 -2.52 7.40 -2.81
CA THR A 94 -2.62 6.64 -1.56
C THR A 94 -1.98 5.25 -1.54
N SER A 95 -1.26 4.84 -2.59
CA SER A 95 -0.74 3.46 -2.64
C SER A 95 0.63 3.31 -1.99
N ASN A 96 1.39 4.40 -1.84
CA ASN A 96 2.82 4.32 -1.53
C ASN A 96 3.27 5.37 -0.52
N TYR A 97 2.85 5.23 0.73
CA TYR A 97 3.31 6.07 1.84
C TYR A 97 3.85 5.24 3.00
N ILE A 98 4.70 5.87 3.81
CA ILE A 98 5.17 5.37 5.09
C ILE A 98 4.18 5.83 6.14
N GLU A 99 3.48 4.88 6.77
CA GLU A 99 2.49 5.15 7.81
C GLU A 99 3.18 5.42 9.15
N VAL A 100 2.80 6.51 9.81
CA VAL A 100 3.18 6.82 11.18
C VAL A 100 1.95 6.81 12.08
N SER A 101 1.83 5.81 12.93
CA SER A 101 0.64 5.63 13.79
C SER A 101 0.93 4.93 15.12
N ASP A 102 0.08 5.20 16.12
CA ASP A 102 0.14 4.60 17.48
C ASP A 102 -0.41 3.15 17.52
N GLY A 103 -0.20 2.38 16.44
CA GLY A 103 -0.71 1.01 16.31
C GLY A 103 -0.17 0.03 17.35
N LEU A 104 -0.62 -1.23 17.25
CA LEU A 104 -0.33 -2.29 18.21
C LEU A 104 1.16 -2.70 18.28
N HIS A 105 1.95 -2.34 17.27
CA HIS A 105 3.36 -2.69 17.17
C HIS A 105 4.25 -1.55 17.64
N THR A 106 5.23 -1.87 18.49
CA THR A 106 6.22 -0.92 19.04
C THR A 106 7.40 -0.69 18.10
N ASP A 107 7.61 -1.58 17.13
CA ASP A 107 8.74 -1.55 16.21
C ASP A 107 8.26 -1.29 14.77
N PRO A 108 9.06 -0.58 13.95
CA PRO A 108 8.81 -0.48 12.51
C PRO A 108 8.72 -1.83 11.83
N TYR A 109 7.85 -1.95 10.82
CA TYR A 109 7.76 -3.14 9.99
C TYR A 109 7.22 -2.84 8.60
N THR A 110 7.55 -3.72 7.67
CA THR A 110 7.09 -3.68 6.27
C THR A 110 6.26 -4.90 5.96
N ARG A 111 5.12 -4.69 5.28
CA ARG A 111 4.35 -5.80 4.70
C ARG A 111 4.84 -6.08 3.28
N SER A 112 5.85 -6.94 3.15
CA SER A 112 6.43 -7.34 1.87
C SER A 112 5.47 -8.20 1.03
N THR A 113 5.73 -8.29 -0.28
CA THR A 113 5.03 -9.18 -1.21
C THR A 113 5.90 -10.39 -1.56
N ALA A 114 6.41 -10.45 -2.79
CA ALA A 114 7.31 -11.48 -3.29
C ALA A 114 8.73 -10.91 -3.46
N CYS A 115 9.71 -11.80 -3.58
CA CYS A 115 11.10 -11.37 -3.79
C CYS A 115 11.25 -10.50 -5.03
N GLY A 116 11.93 -9.35 -4.90
CA GLY A 116 12.16 -8.44 -6.02
C GLY A 116 10.95 -7.59 -6.40
N HIS A 117 9.83 -7.68 -5.67
CA HIS A 117 8.61 -6.92 -5.91
C HIS A 117 8.33 -5.94 -4.77
N GLU A 118 7.83 -4.76 -5.12
CA GLU A 118 7.48 -3.73 -4.15
C GLU A 118 6.49 -4.28 -3.09
N GLY A 119 6.75 -3.95 -1.83
CA GLY A 119 5.94 -4.27 -0.68
C GLY A 119 4.64 -3.46 -0.68
N VAL A 120 3.74 -3.79 0.25
CA VAL A 120 2.42 -3.18 0.29
C VAL A 120 2.38 -1.93 1.15
N SER A 121 3.06 -1.93 2.30
CA SER A 121 3.07 -0.80 3.21
C SER A 121 4.25 -0.86 4.17
N VAL A 122 4.65 0.31 4.66
CA VAL A 122 5.63 0.47 5.74
C VAL A 122 4.94 1.16 6.91
N TYR A 123 5.11 0.61 8.11
CA TYR A 123 4.62 1.18 9.35
C TYR A 123 5.79 1.58 10.24
N MET A 124 5.72 2.79 10.82
CA MET A 124 6.71 3.33 11.75
C MET A 124 6.01 4.01 12.93
N PRO A 125 6.07 3.45 14.15
CA PRO A 125 5.37 4.05 15.28
C PRO A 125 6.04 5.36 15.74
N PRO A 126 5.30 6.38 16.22
CA PRO A 126 5.89 7.65 16.67
C PRO A 126 7.03 7.49 17.69
N ILE A 127 6.91 6.51 18.59
CA ILE A 127 7.92 6.21 19.61
C ILE A 127 9.29 5.85 19.02
N PHE A 128 9.32 5.26 17.82
CA PHE A 128 10.57 4.94 17.12
C PHE A 128 11.39 6.20 16.81
N PHE A 129 10.72 7.31 16.45
CA PHE A 129 11.39 8.58 16.18
C PHE A 129 11.74 9.35 17.46
N MET A 130 10.94 9.17 18.52
CA MET A 130 11.01 9.98 19.73
C MET A 130 11.95 9.43 20.80
N ALA A 131 12.15 8.12 20.86
CA ALA A 131 12.97 7.44 21.86
C ALA A 131 14.22 6.78 21.27
N GLU A 132 15.16 6.43 22.13
CA GLU A 132 16.21 5.44 21.81
C GLU A 132 15.60 4.04 21.82
N THR A 133 15.97 3.21 20.85
CA THR A 133 15.43 1.86 20.69
C THR A 133 16.54 0.83 20.65
N GLU A 134 16.24 -0.41 21.06
CA GLU A 134 17.21 -1.52 20.96
C GLU A 134 17.43 -1.98 19.51
N LEU A 135 16.62 -1.49 18.57
CA LEU A 135 16.73 -1.76 17.13
C LEU A 135 17.97 -1.09 16.50
N GLY A 136 18.59 -0.15 17.22
CA GLY A 136 19.78 0.55 16.78
C GLY A 136 19.49 1.91 16.19
N ARG A 137 20.39 2.36 15.31
CA ARG A 137 20.33 3.69 14.72
C ARG A 137 19.12 3.81 13.79
N LYS A 138 18.42 4.93 13.86
CA LYS A 138 17.16 5.16 13.12
C LYS A 138 17.36 5.04 11.62
N GLU A 139 18.47 5.54 11.09
CA GLU A 139 18.83 5.42 9.69
C GLU A 139 18.96 3.98 9.22
N ASN A 140 19.51 3.08 10.06
CA ASN A 140 19.67 1.67 9.73
C ASN A 140 18.31 0.99 9.62
N VAL A 141 17.39 1.27 10.55
CA VAL A 141 16.02 0.73 10.53
C VAL A 141 15.24 1.26 9.34
N ILE A 142 15.33 2.56 9.02
CA ILE A 142 14.64 3.13 7.85
C ILE A 142 15.14 2.48 6.56
N VAL A 143 16.46 2.31 6.37
CA VAL A 143 17.02 1.65 5.17
C VAL A 143 16.67 0.15 5.13
N HIS A 144 16.58 -0.50 6.30
CA HIS A 144 16.13 -1.90 6.43
C HIS A 144 14.69 -2.07 5.96
N GLU A 145 13.76 -1.24 6.45
CA GLU A 145 12.35 -1.27 6.03
C GLU A 145 12.19 -0.82 4.57
N TRP A 146 12.92 0.21 4.15
CA TRP A 146 12.91 0.69 2.76
C TRP A 146 13.34 -0.41 1.77
N GLY A 147 14.38 -1.18 2.08
CA GLY A 147 14.81 -2.27 1.20
C GLY A 147 13.77 -3.37 1.06
N GLN A 148 13.06 -3.70 2.15
CA GLN A 148 11.95 -4.65 2.11
C GLN A 148 10.77 -4.11 1.30
N TYR A 149 10.48 -2.81 1.43
CA TYR A 149 9.38 -2.17 0.76
C TYR A 149 9.67 -1.91 -0.71
N ARG A 150 10.69 -1.15 -1.06
CA ARG A 150 10.92 -0.71 -2.44
C ARG A 150 11.39 -1.85 -3.35
N TRP A 151 12.23 -2.75 -2.85
CA TRP A 151 12.91 -3.75 -3.68
C TRP A 151 12.48 -5.20 -3.39
N GLY A 152 11.51 -5.41 -2.50
CA GLY A 152 11.05 -6.76 -2.16
C GLY A 152 12.13 -7.62 -1.52
N LEU A 153 12.99 -7.01 -0.70
CA LEU A 153 13.97 -7.74 0.09
C LEU A 153 13.33 -8.35 1.33
N PHE A 154 14.03 -9.29 1.95
CA PHE A 154 13.60 -9.93 3.19
C PHE A 154 14.71 -9.89 4.23
N PRO A 155 14.35 -9.99 5.52
CA PRO A 155 15.34 -10.00 6.57
C PRO A 155 16.35 -11.16 6.44
N GLU A 156 17.61 -10.82 6.70
CA GLU A 156 18.77 -11.69 6.66
C GLU A 156 19.28 -12.08 8.08
N TYR A 157 18.45 -11.84 9.11
CA TYR A 157 18.62 -12.45 10.42
C TYR A 157 17.94 -13.84 10.46
N PRO A 158 18.32 -14.71 11.42
CA PRO A 158 17.86 -16.09 11.42
C PRO A 158 16.35 -16.24 11.67
N ASP A 159 15.76 -17.27 11.07
CA ASP A 159 14.47 -17.78 11.52
C ASP A 159 14.55 -18.19 13.01
N PRO A 160 13.59 -17.80 13.87
CA PRO A 160 13.59 -18.12 15.30
C PRO A 160 13.68 -19.63 15.61
N ASN A 161 13.26 -20.50 14.70
CA ASN A 161 13.34 -21.95 14.83
C ASN A 161 14.59 -22.55 14.17
N ARG A 162 15.31 -21.78 13.35
CA ARG A 162 16.48 -22.24 12.58
C ARG A 162 17.65 -21.26 12.68
N ARG A 163 18.07 -20.98 13.92
CA ARG A 163 19.13 -20.00 14.23
C ARG A 163 20.54 -20.39 13.78
N PHE A 164 20.78 -21.67 13.52
CA PHE A 164 22.08 -22.20 13.13
C PHE A 164 21.92 -23.26 12.04
N TYR A 165 22.94 -23.42 11.20
CA TYR A 165 23.04 -24.48 10.20
C TYR A 165 24.32 -25.29 10.39
N PRO A 166 24.30 -26.62 10.12
CA PRO A 166 25.49 -27.45 10.18
C PRO A 166 26.34 -27.25 8.92
N ASP A 167 27.65 -27.02 9.09
CA ASP A 167 28.62 -27.00 7.99
C ASP A 167 30.01 -27.35 8.51
N GLY A 168 30.74 -28.22 7.78
CA GLY A 168 32.09 -28.63 8.18
C GLY A 168 32.20 -29.25 9.58
N GLY A 169 31.15 -29.92 10.06
CA GLY A 169 31.11 -30.54 11.39
C GLY A 169 30.89 -29.57 12.55
N ARG A 170 30.53 -28.31 12.28
CA ARG A 170 30.20 -27.28 13.27
C ARG A 170 28.82 -26.70 13.01
N TRP A 171 28.22 -26.11 14.04
CA TRP A 171 26.99 -25.33 13.92
C TRP A 171 27.33 -23.86 13.78
N ASN A 172 27.04 -23.29 12.60
CA ASN A 172 27.33 -21.91 12.28
C ASN A 172 26.08 -21.04 12.43
N PRO A 173 26.19 -19.80 12.92
CA PRO A 173 25.06 -18.88 12.98
C PRO A 173 24.48 -18.61 11.61
N SER A 174 23.16 -18.68 11.48
CA SER A 174 22.45 -18.27 10.27
C SER A 174 22.45 -16.74 10.18
N MET A 175 23.34 -16.18 9.37
CA MET A 175 23.48 -14.75 9.13
C MET A 175 24.03 -14.51 7.73
N CYS A 176 23.86 -13.30 7.22
CA CYS A 176 24.29 -13.00 5.86
C CYS A 176 25.81 -13.06 5.66
N SER A 177 26.57 -12.24 6.40
CA SER A 177 28.03 -12.30 6.35
C SER A 177 28.54 -13.16 7.49
N GLU A 178 29.31 -14.19 7.17
CA GLU A 178 29.96 -15.06 8.17
C GLU A 178 31.05 -14.33 8.98
N HIS A 179 31.40 -13.09 8.59
CA HIS A 179 32.41 -12.27 9.26
C HIS A 179 31.87 -11.38 10.37
N ILE A 180 30.56 -11.39 10.63
CA ILE A 180 29.99 -10.68 11.77
C ILE A 180 30.56 -11.33 13.03
N SER A 181 31.36 -10.57 13.78
CA SER A 181 31.96 -11.03 15.03
C SER A 181 30.92 -11.06 16.14
N GLY A 182 30.98 -12.08 16.99
CA GLY A 182 30.04 -12.27 18.08
C GLY A 182 30.23 -13.60 18.79
N THR A 183 29.37 -13.85 19.78
CA THR A 183 29.43 -15.07 20.61
C THR A 183 28.08 -15.78 20.63
N ILE A 184 28.11 -17.11 20.71
CA ILE A 184 26.89 -17.92 20.89
C ILE A 184 26.60 -18.00 22.38
N LYS A 185 25.41 -17.56 22.79
CA LYS A 185 24.94 -17.55 24.18
C LYS A 185 23.60 -18.25 24.34
N TYR A 186 23.35 -18.82 25.51
CA TYR A 186 22.08 -19.44 25.84
C TYR A 186 21.06 -18.39 26.33
N LYS A 187 19.85 -18.37 25.74
CA LYS A 187 18.69 -17.50 26.04
C LYS A 187 18.82 -16.00 25.76
N VAL A 188 19.86 -15.31 26.24
CA VAL A 188 19.96 -13.83 26.18
C VAL A 188 21.32 -13.32 25.73
N CYS A 189 21.32 -12.23 24.95
CA CYS A 189 22.55 -11.58 24.48
C CYS A 189 23.08 -10.50 25.44
N LEU A 190 22.19 -9.90 26.24
CA LEU A 190 22.48 -8.91 27.25
C LEU A 190 22.36 -9.56 28.63
N GLU A 191 23.48 -9.78 29.30
CA GLU A 191 23.49 -10.09 30.73
C GLU A 191 24.16 -8.93 31.46
N ALA A 192 23.39 -8.21 32.28
CA ALA A 192 23.92 -7.14 33.12
C ALA A 192 24.64 -7.65 34.38
N ASN A 193 24.53 -8.95 34.74
CA ASN A 193 25.04 -9.40 36.05
C ASN A 193 25.13 -10.94 36.25
N ARG A 194 25.80 -11.68 35.36
CA ARG A 194 26.25 -13.04 35.69
C ARG A 194 27.71 -13.25 35.35
N SER A 195 28.47 -13.74 36.32
CA SER A 195 29.89 -14.08 36.22
C SER A 195 30.18 -15.30 35.34
N ASN A 196 29.18 -15.84 34.64
CA ASN A 196 29.31 -16.90 33.65
C ASN A 196 28.05 -16.93 32.76
N PRO A 197 28.07 -16.35 31.54
CA PRO A 197 26.99 -16.57 30.59
C PRO A 197 26.90 -18.07 30.28
N SER A 198 25.69 -18.63 30.37
CA SER A 198 25.47 -20.05 30.09
C SER A 198 25.92 -20.36 28.65
N ARG A 199 26.87 -21.30 28.51
CA ARG A 199 27.39 -21.75 27.22
C ARG A 199 26.30 -22.53 26.47
N CYS A 200 26.37 -22.45 25.15
CA CYS A 200 25.52 -23.22 24.26
C CYS A 200 26.22 -24.51 23.86
N ASP A 201 25.97 -25.56 24.62
CA ASP A 201 26.52 -26.88 24.38
C ASP A 201 25.62 -27.70 23.45
N LEU A 202 26.23 -28.56 22.65
CA LEU A 202 25.49 -29.46 21.77
C LEU A 202 24.67 -30.45 22.60
N ASN A 203 23.47 -30.75 22.12
CA ASN A 203 22.67 -31.82 22.68
C ASN A 203 23.31 -33.17 22.32
N ASN A 204 23.64 -33.96 23.35
CA ASN A 204 24.31 -35.25 23.21
C ASN A 204 23.52 -36.28 22.38
N THR A 205 22.21 -36.17 22.24
CA THR A 205 21.39 -37.12 21.47
C THR A 205 21.14 -36.68 20.03
N THR A 206 20.90 -35.39 19.80
CA THR A 206 20.59 -34.87 18.45
C THR A 206 21.78 -34.26 17.74
N ALA A 207 22.94 -34.14 18.42
CA ALA A 207 24.14 -33.47 17.94
C ALA A 207 23.86 -32.04 17.41
N SER A 208 22.84 -31.37 17.95
CA SER A 208 22.37 -30.05 17.52
C SER A 208 22.42 -29.03 18.66
N LEU A 209 22.49 -27.74 18.31
CA LEU A 209 22.39 -26.68 19.30
C LEU A 209 20.96 -26.57 19.83
N PRO A 210 20.76 -26.37 21.16
CA PRO A 210 19.47 -26.06 21.74
C PRO A 210 18.80 -24.89 21.03
N LYS A 211 17.46 -24.92 20.92
CA LYS A 211 16.70 -23.85 20.25
C LYS A 211 16.89 -22.49 20.93
N GLU A 212 17.14 -22.47 22.23
CA GLU A 212 17.36 -21.28 23.04
C GLU A 212 18.71 -20.60 22.78
N CYS A 213 19.62 -21.27 22.07
CA CYS A 213 20.88 -20.67 21.66
C CYS A 213 20.67 -19.52 20.70
N LYS A 214 21.43 -18.45 20.90
CA LYS A 214 21.40 -17.24 20.08
C LYS A 214 22.82 -16.82 19.76
N PHE A 215 23.02 -16.38 18.52
CA PHE A 215 24.23 -15.65 18.17
C PHE A 215 24.05 -14.19 18.57
N CYS A 216 25.04 -13.66 19.29
CA CYS A 216 25.04 -12.33 19.86
C CYS A 216 26.22 -11.56 19.25
N PRO A 217 25.96 -10.74 18.22
CA PRO A 217 26.97 -9.89 17.62
C PRO A 217 27.61 -8.98 18.67
N ASP A 218 28.90 -8.74 18.51
CA ASP A 218 29.62 -7.78 19.34
C ASP A 218 29.06 -6.38 19.04
N ARG A 219 28.53 -5.71 20.07
CA ARG A 219 28.15 -4.29 19.97
C ARG A 219 29.44 -3.47 19.91
N ASP A 220 29.48 -2.48 19.03
CA ASP A 220 30.68 -1.78 18.52
C ASP A 220 31.65 -1.11 19.53
N SER A 221 31.50 -1.29 20.83
CA SER A 221 32.41 -0.73 21.84
C SER A 221 33.79 -1.39 21.91
N SER A 222 34.10 -2.39 21.08
CA SER A 222 35.40 -3.09 21.07
C SER A 222 36.30 -2.79 19.86
N GLY A 223 35.82 -2.09 18.83
CA GLY A 223 36.59 -1.78 17.61
C GLY A 223 36.96 -3.01 16.75
N ASN A 224 36.48 -4.21 17.10
CA ASN A 224 36.86 -5.46 16.46
C ASN A 224 35.89 -5.92 15.36
N GLN A 225 34.72 -5.29 15.22
CA GLN A 225 33.74 -5.66 14.21
C GLN A 225 34.21 -5.21 12.82
N LYS A 226 34.58 -6.17 11.97
CA LYS A 226 35.03 -5.91 10.58
C LYS A 226 33.92 -6.07 9.55
N ALA A 227 32.84 -6.78 9.90
CA ALA A 227 31.69 -6.90 9.02
C ALA A 227 31.01 -5.55 8.84
N ASN A 228 30.64 -5.23 7.60
CA ASN A 228 29.90 -4.02 7.26
C ASN A 228 28.60 -4.32 6.48
N ALA A 229 28.26 -5.60 6.28
CA ALA A 229 26.97 -6.08 5.83
C ALA A 229 26.46 -7.22 6.74
N SER A 230 25.15 -7.42 6.89
CA SER A 230 24.05 -6.75 6.16
C SER A 230 23.17 -5.89 7.05
N ILE A 231 22.74 -4.73 6.54
CA ILE A 231 21.68 -3.90 7.15
C ILE A 231 20.38 -4.72 7.35
N LEU A 232 20.12 -5.75 6.54
CA LEU A 232 18.94 -6.61 6.68
C LEU A 232 19.03 -7.65 7.81
N SER A 233 20.15 -7.72 8.53
CA SER A 233 20.37 -8.73 9.58
C SER A 233 20.39 -8.12 10.97
N TYR A 234 21.56 -7.71 11.47
CA TYR A 234 21.72 -7.17 12.82
C TYR A 234 21.85 -5.65 12.77
N GLN A 235 20.81 -4.95 12.31
CA GLN A 235 20.84 -3.51 12.01
C GLN A 235 21.28 -2.61 13.17
N TYR A 236 21.25 -3.13 14.41
CA TYR A 236 21.76 -2.48 15.61
C TYR A 236 23.29 -2.47 15.77
N VAL A 237 24.02 -3.24 14.96
CA VAL A 237 25.48 -3.22 14.90
C VAL A 237 25.91 -2.03 14.03
N SER A 238 26.58 -1.04 14.62
CA SER A 238 26.82 0.24 13.94
C SER A 238 27.77 0.17 12.74
N SER A 239 28.64 -0.83 12.65
CA SER A 239 29.51 -1.07 11.50
C SER A 239 28.74 -1.49 10.24
N LEU A 240 27.52 -2.02 10.39
CA LEU A 240 26.71 -2.48 9.27
C LEU A 240 26.10 -1.29 8.53
N ALA A 241 26.53 -1.14 7.28
CA ALA A 241 26.19 -0.01 6.42
C ALA A 241 25.91 -0.40 4.96
N PHE A 242 26.00 -1.69 4.61
CA PHE A 242 25.79 -2.21 3.27
C PHE A 242 24.82 -3.39 3.27
N PHE A 243 24.31 -3.71 2.09
CA PHE A 243 23.65 -4.99 1.81
C PHE A 243 24.70 -6.05 1.49
N CYS A 244 24.38 -7.32 1.73
CA CYS A 244 25.23 -8.39 1.25
C CYS A 244 25.14 -8.52 -0.26
N ASP A 245 26.27 -8.92 -0.85
CA ASP A 245 26.42 -9.17 -2.27
C ASP A 245 26.88 -10.62 -2.51
N LYS A 246 26.84 -11.07 -3.76
CA LYS A 246 27.24 -12.38 -4.25
C LYS A 246 28.54 -12.85 -3.59
N ASP A 247 28.59 -14.14 -3.30
CA ASP A 247 29.81 -14.81 -2.85
C ASP A 247 30.79 -14.93 -4.02
N ASP A 248 31.57 -13.88 -4.24
CA ASP A 248 32.49 -13.72 -5.37
C ASP A 248 33.79 -13.04 -4.91
N PRO A 249 34.96 -13.44 -5.44
CA PRO A 249 36.24 -12.82 -5.12
C PRO A 249 36.29 -11.29 -5.30
N SER A 250 35.51 -10.73 -6.23
CA SER A 250 35.40 -9.29 -6.49
C SER A 250 34.69 -8.51 -5.38
N VAL A 251 33.89 -9.19 -4.55
CA VAL A 251 33.17 -8.59 -3.43
C VAL A 251 34.05 -8.68 -2.17
N PRO A 252 34.16 -7.60 -1.36
CA PRO A 252 34.87 -7.65 -0.08
C PRO A 252 34.33 -8.77 0.81
N VAL A 253 35.21 -9.52 1.46
CA VAL A 253 34.81 -10.75 2.17
C VAL A 253 33.77 -10.50 3.28
N TRP A 254 33.79 -9.32 3.91
CA TRP A 254 32.83 -8.85 4.91
C TRP A 254 31.44 -8.46 4.35
N GLN A 255 31.25 -8.54 3.03
CA GLN A 255 29.99 -8.29 2.32
C GLN A 255 29.47 -9.51 1.58
N ARG A 256 30.24 -10.61 1.53
CA ARG A 256 29.83 -11.81 0.81
C ARG A 256 28.67 -12.50 1.49
N HIS A 257 27.73 -12.93 0.66
CA HIS A 257 26.48 -13.55 1.05
C HIS A 257 26.63 -15.04 1.35
N ASN A 258 26.16 -15.44 2.51
CA ASN A 258 26.08 -16.83 2.92
C ASN A 258 24.78 -17.50 2.43
N LYS A 259 24.90 -18.24 1.32
CA LYS A 259 23.77 -18.98 0.73
C LYS A 259 23.26 -20.14 1.58
N LYS A 260 24.05 -20.60 2.57
CA LYS A 260 23.70 -21.72 3.48
C LYS A 260 22.86 -21.28 4.68
N ALA A 261 22.87 -19.99 5.01
CA ALA A 261 22.15 -19.47 6.18
C ALA A 261 20.63 -19.67 6.05
N TYR A 262 19.98 -20.03 7.17
CA TYR A 262 18.53 -20.15 7.23
C TYR A 262 17.87 -18.79 7.50
N THR A 263 17.82 -17.94 6.47
CA THR A 263 17.21 -16.61 6.49
C THR A 263 15.97 -16.55 5.59
N LYS A 264 15.07 -15.58 5.83
CA LYS A 264 13.92 -15.37 4.95
C LYS A 264 14.35 -14.99 3.54
N GLN A 265 15.39 -14.16 3.41
CA GLN A 265 15.98 -13.81 2.11
C GLN A 265 16.39 -15.07 1.32
N ASN A 266 17.17 -15.97 1.91
CA ASN A 266 17.58 -17.18 1.19
C ASN A 266 16.39 -18.05 0.78
N TYR A 267 15.41 -18.20 1.67
CA TYR A 267 14.24 -19.04 1.42
C TYR A 267 13.33 -18.47 0.32
N LEU A 268 13.04 -17.17 0.36
CA LEU A 268 12.05 -16.53 -0.53
C LEU A 268 12.67 -16.01 -1.83
N CYS A 269 13.97 -15.71 -1.85
CA CYS A 269 14.69 -15.17 -3.01
C CYS A 269 15.59 -16.21 -3.70
N ASN A 270 15.30 -17.50 -3.55
CA ASN A 270 16.05 -18.59 -4.18
C ASN A 270 17.58 -18.49 -3.94
N HIS A 271 17.96 -18.25 -2.68
CA HIS A 271 19.34 -18.08 -2.22
C HIS A 271 20.12 -16.91 -2.82
N LYS A 272 19.45 -15.95 -3.47
CA LYS A 272 20.07 -14.69 -3.89
C LYS A 272 20.30 -13.77 -2.69
N SER A 273 21.45 -13.12 -2.69
CA SER A 273 21.75 -12.01 -1.77
C SER A 273 20.81 -10.83 -2.01
N ALA A 274 20.69 -9.97 -1.01
CA ALA A 274 19.95 -8.72 -1.14
C ALA A 274 20.42 -7.89 -2.36
N TRP A 275 21.73 -7.76 -2.57
CA TRP A 275 22.25 -6.97 -3.69
C TRP A 275 22.10 -7.66 -5.05
N GLU A 276 22.10 -9.00 -5.12
CA GLU A 276 21.72 -9.72 -6.35
C GLU A 276 20.27 -9.40 -6.76
N VAL A 277 19.33 -9.35 -5.81
CA VAL A 277 17.94 -8.97 -6.10
C VAL A 277 17.85 -7.50 -6.51
N MET A 278 18.55 -6.60 -5.81
CA MET A 278 18.54 -5.17 -6.14
C MET A 278 19.08 -4.89 -7.54
N ARG A 279 20.16 -5.56 -7.98
CA ARG A 279 20.71 -5.39 -9.35
C ARG A 279 19.73 -5.73 -10.47
N GLU A 280 18.76 -6.59 -10.20
CA GLU A 280 17.72 -6.97 -11.16
C GLU A 280 16.55 -5.97 -11.18
N HIS A 281 16.47 -5.09 -10.18
CA HIS A 281 15.39 -4.10 -10.04
C HIS A 281 15.61 -2.89 -10.96
N THR A 282 14.51 -2.30 -11.44
CA THR A 282 14.50 -1.15 -12.38
C THR A 282 15.27 0.06 -11.85
N ASP A 283 15.19 0.33 -10.55
CA ASP A 283 15.95 1.40 -9.86
C ASP A 283 17.48 1.28 -10.03
N PHE A 284 18.01 0.10 -10.39
CA PHE A 284 19.46 -0.16 -10.49
C PHE A 284 19.95 -0.50 -11.90
N GLN A 285 19.10 -0.32 -12.92
CA GLN A 285 19.50 -0.57 -14.32
C GLN A 285 20.58 0.42 -14.82
N SER A 286 20.69 1.60 -14.20
CA SER A 286 21.78 2.54 -14.46
C SER A 286 23.06 2.11 -13.74
N GLU A 287 24.13 1.89 -14.51
CA GLU A 287 25.43 1.53 -13.94
C GLU A 287 26.16 2.73 -13.30
N ALA A 288 25.76 3.97 -13.58
CA ALA A 288 26.42 5.16 -13.04
C ALA A 288 26.28 5.23 -11.50
N SER A 289 27.37 5.57 -10.82
CA SER A 289 27.39 5.96 -9.41
C SER A 289 27.80 7.42 -9.32
N LEU A 290 27.24 8.14 -8.35
CA LEU A 290 27.59 9.54 -8.12
C LEU A 290 28.90 9.66 -7.31
N PRO A 291 29.60 10.81 -7.40
CA PRO A 291 30.82 11.04 -6.64
C PRO A 291 30.60 10.98 -5.13
N ASP A 292 31.65 10.56 -4.41
CA ASP A 292 31.70 10.73 -2.96
C ASP A 292 31.54 12.21 -2.58
N GLY A 293 30.82 12.47 -1.48
CA GLY A 293 30.52 13.83 -1.03
C GLY A 293 29.32 14.50 -1.71
N THR A 294 28.60 13.79 -2.59
CA THR A 294 27.30 14.22 -3.10
C THR A 294 26.37 14.62 -1.95
N ASN A 295 25.68 15.75 -2.09
CA ASN A 295 24.70 16.19 -1.10
C ASN A 295 23.45 15.31 -1.18
N THR A 296 23.22 14.51 -0.14
CA THR A 296 22.08 13.58 -0.03
C THR A 296 20.96 14.13 0.85
N THR A 297 21.02 15.40 1.27
CA THR A 297 19.99 15.99 2.14
C THR A 297 18.66 16.10 1.37
N PRO A 298 17.57 15.47 1.85
CA PRO A 298 16.27 15.58 1.20
C PRO A 298 15.66 16.98 1.38
N GLU A 299 14.90 17.42 0.39
CA GLU A 299 13.96 18.53 0.53
C GLU A 299 12.70 18.03 1.24
N PHE A 300 12.26 18.74 2.28
CA PHE A 300 11.07 18.38 3.05
C PHE A 300 9.95 19.39 2.85
N LYS A 301 8.77 18.90 2.53
CA LYS A 301 7.51 19.67 2.59
C LYS A 301 6.62 19.11 3.68
N VAL A 302 5.95 19.99 4.43
CA VAL A 302 4.90 19.57 5.38
C VAL A 302 3.54 19.91 4.75
N LEU A 303 2.70 18.90 4.62
CA LEU A 303 1.37 18.99 4.04
C LEU A 303 0.32 18.73 5.12
N ARG A 304 -0.76 19.50 5.16
CA ARG A 304 -1.88 19.29 6.09
C ARG A 304 -3.05 18.71 5.32
N GLU A 305 -3.50 17.54 5.75
CA GLU A 305 -4.72 16.94 5.23
C GLU A 305 -5.90 17.91 5.41
N THR A 306 -6.68 18.11 4.36
CA THR A 306 -7.94 18.85 4.38
C THR A 306 -9.09 17.95 3.98
N ASP A 307 -10.32 18.40 4.18
CA ASP A 307 -11.48 17.66 3.72
C ASP A 307 -11.40 17.46 2.19
N ALA A 308 -11.64 16.23 1.76
CA ALA A 308 -11.53 15.85 0.36
C ALA A 308 -12.57 16.61 -0.49
N ILE A 309 -12.14 17.07 -1.67
CA ILE A 309 -13.00 17.73 -2.65
C ILE A 309 -13.05 16.85 -3.88
N ARG A 310 -14.22 16.24 -4.15
CA ARG A 310 -14.39 15.26 -5.22
C ARG A 310 -15.51 15.62 -6.18
N VAL A 311 -15.32 15.28 -7.45
CA VAL A 311 -16.41 15.22 -8.44
C VAL A 311 -16.45 13.82 -9.02
N PHE A 312 -17.60 13.16 -8.92
CA PHE A 312 -17.84 11.90 -9.65
C PHE A 312 -18.31 12.24 -11.05
N VAL A 313 -17.65 11.67 -12.05
CA VAL A 313 -17.97 11.86 -13.47
C VAL A 313 -18.37 10.50 -14.01
N PHE A 314 -19.68 10.32 -14.23
CA PHE A 314 -20.26 9.04 -14.60
C PHE A 314 -20.63 9.00 -16.07
N ASP A 315 -20.12 7.98 -16.76
CA ASP A 315 -20.55 7.61 -18.09
C ASP A 315 -21.95 7.03 -18.05
N ILE A 316 -22.86 7.65 -18.79
CA ILE A 316 -24.23 7.17 -19.00
C ILE A 316 -24.48 6.78 -20.47
N SER A 317 -23.43 6.59 -21.27
CA SER A 317 -23.54 6.19 -22.69
C SER A 317 -24.30 4.88 -22.88
N GLY A 318 -24.86 4.65 -24.06
CA GLY A 318 -25.68 3.46 -24.33
C GLY A 318 -24.97 2.11 -24.06
N SER A 319 -23.64 2.06 -24.11
CA SER A 319 -22.87 0.85 -23.78
C SER A 319 -22.90 0.50 -22.29
N MET A 320 -23.20 1.46 -21.42
CA MET A 320 -23.43 1.24 -19.98
C MET A 320 -24.75 0.51 -19.67
N ASP A 321 -25.68 0.40 -20.63
CA ASP A 321 -26.89 -0.42 -20.48
C ASP A 321 -26.59 -1.93 -20.65
N THR A 322 -25.38 -2.28 -21.12
CA THR A 322 -24.98 -3.68 -21.27
C THR A 322 -24.56 -4.30 -19.94
N ASN A 323 -24.80 -5.61 -19.78
CA ASN A 323 -24.40 -6.40 -18.60
C ASN A 323 -24.81 -5.83 -17.22
N GLY A 324 -25.80 -4.94 -17.17
CA GLY A 324 -26.24 -4.30 -15.93
C GLY A 324 -25.24 -3.32 -15.33
N ARG A 325 -24.29 -2.80 -16.12
CA ARG A 325 -23.23 -1.88 -15.66
C ARG A 325 -23.80 -0.63 -15.00
N ILE A 326 -24.78 0.03 -15.62
CA ILE A 326 -25.41 1.23 -15.05
C ILE A 326 -26.11 0.92 -13.72
N GLY A 327 -26.77 -0.23 -13.60
CA GLY A 327 -27.38 -0.68 -12.35
C GLY A 327 -26.34 -0.95 -11.27
N GLN A 328 -25.21 -1.55 -11.61
CA GLN A 328 -24.10 -1.78 -10.67
C GLN A 328 -23.46 -0.46 -10.23
N LEU A 329 -23.27 0.48 -11.16
CA LEU A 329 -22.80 1.83 -10.89
C LEU A 329 -23.76 2.57 -9.94
N HIS A 330 -25.06 2.51 -10.22
CA HIS A 330 -26.09 3.10 -9.37
C HIS A 330 -26.04 2.56 -7.93
N MET A 331 -26.06 1.23 -7.78
CA MET A 331 -26.06 0.58 -6.48
C MET A 331 -24.79 0.89 -5.67
N THR A 332 -23.62 0.76 -6.29
CA THR A 332 -22.34 0.95 -5.61
C THR A 332 -22.06 2.43 -5.35
N GLY A 333 -22.31 3.32 -6.32
CA GLY A 333 -22.18 4.76 -6.13
C GLY A 333 -23.06 5.27 -5.01
N SER A 334 -24.32 4.83 -4.97
CA SER A 334 -25.25 5.17 -3.89
C SER A 334 -24.75 4.66 -2.53
N HIS A 335 -24.26 3.43 -2.45
CA HIS A 335 -23.71 2.87 -1.21
C HIS A 335 -22.46 3.63 -0.73
N ILE A 336 -21.54 3.98 -1.64
CA ILE A 336 -20.33 4.73 -1.30
C ILE A 336 -20.66 6.11 -0.74
N ILE A 337 -21.61 6.81 -1.36
CA ILE A 337 -22.07 8.13 -0.89
C ILE A 337 -22.73 8.00 0.49
N LYS A 338 -23.48 6.93 0.75
CA LYS A 338 -24.14 6.71 2.04
C LYS A 338 -23.17 6.30 3.15
N GLU A 339 -22.31 5.32 2.89
CA GLU A 339 -21.60 4.59 3.94
C GLU A 339 -20.09 4.88 4.04
N LYS A 340 -19.47 5.38 2.96
CA LYS A 340 -18.00 5.40 2.86
C LYS A 340 -17.40 6.80 2.85
N LEU A 341 -18.09 7.78 2.28
CA LEU A 341 -17.54 9.13 2.22
C LEU A 341 -17.53 9.78 3.62
N PRO A 342 -16.42 10.36 4.08
CA PRO A 342 -16.31 10.93 5.42
C PRO A 342 -17.11 12.24 5.54
N LEU A 343 -17.63 12.51 6.75
CA LEU A 343 -18.24 13.81 7.05
C LEU A 343 -17.23 14.96 6.87
N GLY A 344 -17.71 16.09 6.38
CA GLY A 344 -16.92 17.28 6.04
C GLY A 344 -16.40 17.29 4.60
N SER A 345 -16.34 16.14 3.91
CA SER A 345 -15.92 16.07 2.50
C SER A 345 -16.95 16.71 1.56
N TRP A 346 -16.49 17.13 0.38
CA TRP A 346 -17.29 17.76 -0.66
C TRP A 346 -17.45 16.82 -1.85
N LEU A 347 -18.68 16.70 -2.36
CA LEU A 347 -18.98 15.90 -3.54
C LEU A 347 -19.83 16.68 -4.54
N GLY A 348 -19.44 16.67 -5.81
CA GLY A 348 -20.30 16.98 -6.96
C GLY A 348 -20.49 15.75 -7.84
N ILE A 349 -21.52 15.74 -8.69
CA ILE A 349 -21.77 14.66 -9.63
C ILE A 349 -22.09 15.23 -11.02
N VAL A 350 -21.39 14.71 -12.02
CA VAL A 350 -21.54 15.01 -13.45
C VAL A 350 -21.91 13.71 -14.17
N TRP A 351 -22.86 13.78 -15.09
CA TRP A 351 -23.09 12.69 -16.05
C TRP A 351 -22.63 13.13 -17.43
N PHE A 352 -22.20 12.19 -18.25
CA PHE A 352 -21.87 12.46 -19.64
C PHE A 352 -22.29 11.32 -20.57
N ASN A 353 -22.69 11.70 -21.77
CA ASN A 353 -22.91 10.87 -22.94
C ASN A 353 -22.42 11.61 -24.18
N ASP A 354 -23.29 12.04 -25.10
CA ASP A 354 -22.97 12.94 -26.20
C ASP A 354 -22.51 14.33 -25.69
N ASP A 355 -23.11 14.78 -24.59
CA ASP A 355 -22.80 16.02 -23.86
C ASP A 355 -22.57 15.71 -22.37
N ALA A 356 -22.39 16.74 -21.53
CA ALA A 356 -22.27 16.57 -20.08
C ALA A 356 -23.00 17.65 -19.30
N ASP A 357 -23.59 17.26 -18.17
CA ASP A 357 -24.35 18.15 -17.29
C ASP A 357 -24.03 17.91 -15.81
N GLU A 358 -24.23 18.96 -15.00
CA GLU A 358 -24.17 18.91 -13.54
C GLU A 358 -25.47 18.33 -12.98
N PHE A 359 -25.42 17.10 -12.46
CA PHE A 359 -26.57 16.42 -11.86
C PHE A 359 -26.65 16.59 -10.34
N ALA A 360 -25.51 16.76 -9.68
CA ALA A 360 -25.49 17.19 -8.28
C ALA A 360 -24.45 18.29 -8.07
N LYS A 361 -24.90 19.41 -7.50
CA LYS A 361 -24.01 20.52 -7.13
C LYS A 361 -22.99 20.07 -6.09
N ILE A 362 -21.81 20.70 -6.10
CA ILE A 362 -20.80 20.46 -5.07
C ILE A 362 -21.36 20.82 -3.69
N THR A 363 -21.61 19.78 -2.91
CA THR A 363 -22.28 19.81 -1.59
C THR A 363 -21.37 19.18 -0.55
N GLN A 364 -21.27 19.83 0.62
CA GLN A 364 -20.53 19.28 1.75
C GLN A 364 -21.37 18.24 2.46
N ILE A 365 -20.79 17.08 2.77
CA ILE A 365 -21.47 15.98 3.46
C ILE A 365 -21.39 16.21 4.96
N ASN A 366 -22.43 16.79 5.57
CA ASN A 366 -22.47 17.05 7.01
C ASN A 366 -23.44 16.11 7.75
N ASN A 367 -24.42 15.55 7.05
CA ASN A 367 -25.45 14.68 7.60
C ASN A 367 -26.05 13.75 6.52
N ASP A 368 -27.02 12.92 6.92
CA ASP A 368 -27.65 11.94 6.03
C ASP A 368 -28.57 12.58 4.98
N ASP A 369 -29.12 13.78 5.22
CA ASP A 369 -29.91 14.49 4.21
C ASP A 369 -29.03 14.95 3.04
N ASP A 370 -27.81 15.43 3.34
CA ASP A 370 -26.81 15.77 2.31
C ASP A 370 -26.46 14.53 1.47
N ARG A 371 -26.26 13.37 2.13
CA ARG A 371 -25.99 12.09 1.46
C ARG A 371 -27.16 11.69 0.57
N GLN A 372 -28.39 11.77 1.07
CA GLN A 372 -29.58 11.39 0.32
C GLN A 372 -29.79 12.32 -0.90
N SER A 373 -29.51 13.62 -0.76
CA SER A 373 -29.54 14.57 -1.88
C SER A 373 -28.51 14.20 -2.95
N LEU A 374 -27.28 13.84 -2.56
CA LEU A 374 -26.22 13.43 -3.49
C LEU A 374 -26.53 12.10 -4.18
N VAL A 375 -27.13 11.14 -3.47
CA VAL A 375 -27.58 9.87 -4.05
C VAL A 375 -28.61 10.07 -5.16
N GLY A 376 -29.47 11.09 -5.05
CA GLY A 376 -30.40 11.46 -6.12
C GLY A 376 -29.73 11.86 -7.43
N GLY A 377 -28.43 12.20 -7.40
CA GLY A 377 -27.63 12.50 -8.58
C GLY A 377 -26.84 11.33 -9.14
N VAL A 378 -27.00 10.09 -8.65
CA VAL A 378 -26.32 8.90 -9.21
C VAL A 378 -27.18 8.30 -10.33
N PRO A 379 -26.64 8.03 -11.53
CA PRO A 379 -27.46 7.63 -12.67
C PRO A 379 -28.04 6.23 -12.51
N ASP A 380 -29.24 6.03 -13.05
CA ASP A 380 -29.96 4.76 -13.07
C ASP A 380 -30.35 4.30 -14.49
N ASN A 381 -30.00 5.11 -15.50
CA ASN A 381 -30.28 4.87 -16.91
C ASN A 381 -29.08 5.24 -17.80
N ALA A 382 -29.03 4.64 -18.99
CA ALA A 382 -27.95 4.80 -19.94
C ALA A 382 -28.50 5.00 -21.37
N TYR A 383 -27.96 5.97 -22.10
CA TYR A 383 -28.37 6.38 -23.44
C TYR A 383 -27.34 7.32 -24.09
N GLY A 384 -27.39 7.44 -25.42
CA GLY A 384 -26.53 8.36 -26.18
C GLY A 384 -25.13 7.81 -26.46
N GLY A 385 -24.29 8.67 -27.03
CA GLY A 385 -22.87 8.42 -27.29
C GLY A 385 -21.99 8.67 -26.07
N THR A 386 -20.71 8.98 -26.30
CA THR A 386 -19.68 9.10 -25.26
C THR A 386 -18.72 10.24 -25.55
N CYS A 387 -18.62 11.21 -24.64
CA CYS A 387 -17.73 12.35 -24.67
C CYS A 387 -17.08 12.52 -23.29
N ILE A 388 -15.95 11.84 -23.05
CA ILE A 388 -15.26 11.90 -21.76
C ILE A 388 -14.76 13.32 -21.48
N GLY A 389 -14.22 13.99 -22.50
CA GLY A 389 -13.73 15.37 -22.39
C GLY A 389 -14.82 16.35 -21.95
N CYS A 390 -16.07 16.16 -22.38
CA CYS A 390 -17.21 16.97 -21.97
C CYS A 390 -17.46 16.85 -20.46
N GLY A 391 -17.48 15.62 -19.93
CA GLY A 391 -17.68 15.36 -18.50
C GLY A 391 -16.57 15.97 -17.63
N LEU A 392 -15.32 15.83 -18.07
CA LEU A 392 -14.17 16.40 -17.37
C LEU A 392 -14.20 17.94 -17.37
N GLN A 393 -14.57 18.56 -18.49
CA GLN A 393 -14.68 20.01 -18.58
C GLN A 393 -15.72 20.55 -17.59
N VAL A 394 -16.92 19.99 -17.55
CA VAL A 394 -17.98 20.41 -16.61
C VAL A 394 -17.51 20.24 -15.17
N ALA A 395 -16.83 19.13 -14.85
CA ALA A 395 -16.29 18.90 -13.51
C ALA A 395 -15.26 19.97 -13.09
N LEU A 396 -14.33 20.33 -13.98
CA LEU A 396 -13.35 21.41 -13.72
C LEU A 396 -14.04 22.76 -13.51
N GLU A 397 -15.05 23.08 -14.33
CA GLU A 397 -15.83 24.31 -14.19
C GLU A 397 -16.62 24.37 -12.88
N MET A 398 -17.19 23.24 -12.42
CA MET A 398 -17.87 23.15 -11.13
C MET A 398 -16.92 23.47 -9.97
N LEU A 399 -15.72 22.87 -9.98
CA LEU A 399 -14.69 23.09 -8.96
C LEU A 399 -14.25 24.55 -8.93
N GLN A 400 -13.90 25.11 -10.10
CA GLN A 400 -13.49 26.49 -10.25
C GLN A 400 -14.57 27.47 -9.78
N ARG A 401 -15.84 27.22 -10.13
CA ARG A 401 -16.99 28.05 -9.75
C ARG A 401 -17.24 28.04 -8.24
N LYS A 402 -17.05 26.89 -7.58
CA LYS A 402 -17.32 26.72 -6.15
C LYS A 402 -16.23 27.29 -5.26
N PHE A 403 -14.96 27.05 -5.59
CA PHE A 403 -13.82 27.34 -4.72
C PHE A 403 -12.91 28.47 -5.24
N GLY A 404 -13.13 28.97 -6.45
CA GLY A 404 -12.25 29.94 -7.11
C GLY A 404 -10.93 29.35 -7.63
N THR A 405 -10.71 28.07 -7.38
CA THR A 405 -9.61 27.24 -7.89
C THR A 405 -10.07 25.79 -7.90
N ALA A 406 -9.56 24.98 -8.83
CA ALA A 406 -9.75 23.53 -8.81
C ALA A 406 -8.53 22.80 -8.20
N GLU A 407 -7.46 23.52 -7.82
CA GLU A 407 -6.25 22.90 -7.26
C GLU A 407 -6.55 22.04 -6.03
N ASN A 408 -5.85 20.90 -5.93
CA ASN A 408 -6.09 19.91 -4.86
C ASN A 408 -7.55 19.47 -4.82
N SER A 409 -8.12 19.13 -5.97
CA SER A 409 -9.42 18.45 -6.06
C SER A 409 -9.23 17.15 -6.84
N GLU A 410 -10.17 16.23 -6.65
CA GLU A 410 -10.14 14.93 -7.31
C GLU A 410 -11.35 14.76 -8.21
N ILE A 411 -11.11 14.13 -9.35
CA ILE A 411 -12.18 13.64 -10.22
C ILE A 411 -12.09 12.11 -10.24
N ILE A 412 -13.22 11.45 -9.97
CA ILE A 412 -13.35 10.00 -10.15
C ILE A 412 -14.18 9.79 -11.42
N LEU A 413 -13.50 9.47 -12.51
CA LEU A 413 -14.11 9.20 -13.81
C LEU A 413 -14.43 7.71 -13.94
N MET A 414 -15.68 7.36 -14.21
CA MET A 414 -16.11 5.98 -14.46
C MET A 414 -16.69 5.86 -15.85
N SER A 415 -16.09 5.00 -16.67
CA SER A 415 -16.49 4.78 -18.06
C SER A 415 -16.14 3.36 -18.48
N ASP A 416 -16.79 2.83 -19.50
CA ASP A 416 -16.37 1.57 -20.11
C ASP A 416 -15.26 1.74 -21.16
N GLY A 417 -14.80 2.98 -21.38
CA GLY A 417 -13.56 3.34 -22.08
C GLY A 417 -13.73 3.81 -23.53
N GLN A 418 -14.94 3.86 -24.08
CA GLN A 418 -15.13 4.19 -25.50
C GLN A 418 -15.37 5.68 -25.72
N ASP A 419 -14.31 6.50 -25.76
CA ASP A 419 -14.46 7.93 -26.06
C ASP A 419 -14.50 8.21 -27.58
N ASN A 420 -15.53 8.92 -28.03
CA ASN A 420 -15.75 9.25 -29.43
C ASN A 420 -15.13 10.60 -29.86
N ASP A 421 -14.58 11.39 -28.93
CA ASP A 421 -13.95 12.69 -29.22
C ASP A 421 -12.54 12.83 -28.57
N PRO A 422 -11.50 12.25 -29.21
CA PRO A 422 -10.14 12.25 -28.67
C PRO A 422 -9.57 13.65 -28.43
N LEU A 423 -9.96 14.65 -29.24
CA LEU A 423 -9.42 16.01 -29.15
C LEU A 423 -9.88 16.70 -27.87
N LYS A 424 -11.16 16.57 -27.52
CA LYS A 424 -11.68 17.11 -26.25
C LYS A 424 -11.07 16.43 -25.04
N LEU A 425 -10.79 15.12 -25.11
CA LEU A 425 -10.12 14.41 -24.03
C LEU A 425 -8.69 14.92 -23.80
N GLU A 426 -7.92 15.17 -24.86
CA GLU A 426 -6.58 15.76 -24.76
C GLU A 426 -6.62 17.17 -24.15
N GLU A 427 -7.57 18.00 -24.58
CA GLU A 427 -7.76 19.35 -24.03
C GLU A 427 -8.13 19.31 -22.54
N ALA A 428 -9.10 18.48 -22.16
CA ALA A 428 -9.50 18.30 -20.77
C ALA A 428 -8.34 17.78 -19.90
N THR A 429 -7.50 16.89 -20.45
CA THR A 429 -6.29 16.38 -19.77
C THR A 429 -5.31 17.52 -19.49
N LEU A 430 -5.07 18.39 -20.47
CA LEU A 430 -4.18 19.55 -20.30
C LEU A 430 -4.74 20.53 -19.27
N ASN A 431 -6.04 20.81 -19.33
CA ASN A 431 -6.71 21.72 -18.41
C ASN A 431 -6.66 21.19 -16.97
N ALA A 432 -6.91 19.88 -16.77
CA ALA A 432 -6.80 19.25 -15.46
C ALA A 432 -5.37 19.33 -14.87
N LYS A 433 -4.34 19.11 -15.69
CA LYS A 433 -2.93 19.28 -15.29
C LYS A 433 -2.62 20.71 -14.86
N GLN A 434 -3.03 21.69 -15.67
CA GLN A 434 -2.80 23.10 -15.38
C GLN A 434 -3.52 23.53 -14.11
N ALA A 435 -4.73 23.02 -13.90
CA ALA A 435 -5.53 23.23 -12.70
C ALA A 435 -5.07 22.43 -11.47
N LYS A 436 -4.04 21.57 -11.60
CA LYS A 436 -3.54 20.65 -10.56
C LYS A 436 -4.66 19.82 -9.92
N VAL A 437 -5.53 19.29 -10.78
CA VAL A 437 -6.61 18.36 -10.42
C VAL A 437 -6.13 16.94 -10.66
N THR A 438 -6.33 16.08 -9.67
CA THR A 438 -5.99 14.66 -9.75
C THR A 438 -7.16 13.89 -10.34
N ILE A 439 -6.96 13.13 -11.42
CA ILE A 439 -8.03 12.34 -12.04
C ILE A 439 -7.76 10.85 -11.83
N HIS A 440 -8.67 10.18 -11.12
CA HIS A 440 -8.71 8.73 -11.05
C HIS A 440 -9.68 8.19 -12.09
N THR A 441 -9.29 7.12 -12.78
CA THR A 441 -10.12 6.49 -13.81
C THR A 441 -10.51 5.08 -13.39
N VAL A 442 -11.78 4.71 -13.60
CA VAL A 442 -12.30 3.37 -13.40
C VAL A 442 -12.89 2.88 -14.71
N SER A 443 -12.18 1.97 -15.39
CA SER A 443 -12.63 1.34 -16.62
C SER A 443 -13.53 0.14 -16.33
N ILE A 444 -14.76 0.15 -16.84
CA ILE A 444 -15.79 -0.88 -16.63
C ILE A 444 -15.89 -1.80 -17.86
N SER A 445 -14.77 -2.39 -18.29
CA SER A 445 -14.74 -3.39 -19.35
C SER A 445 -13.35 -4.05 -19.46
N GLN A 446 -13.21 -5.03 -20.35
CA GLN A 446 -11.99 -5.83 -20.53
C GLN A 446 -10.88 -5.06 -21.27
N GLU A 447 -11.20 -3.94 -21.91
CA GLU A 447 -10.26 -3.10 -22.65
C GLU A 447 -10.19 -1.73 -21.96
N ALA A 448 -9.22 -1.57 -21.06
CA ALA A 448 -8.89 -0.25 -20.55
C ALA A 448 -8.32 0.57 -21.71
N ASP A 449 -9.02 1.61 -22.12
CA ASP A 449 -8.51 2.55 -23.12
C ASP A 449 -7.19 3.15 -22.60
N GLN A 450 -6.12 3.03 -23.38
CA GLN A 450 -4.81 3.57 -23.02
C GLN A 450 -4.91 5.06 -22.70
N ARG A 451 -5.83 5.80 -23.33
CA ARG A 451 -6.09 7.21 -23.05
C ARG A 451 -6.59 7.45 -21.62
N MET A 452 -7.37 6.53 -21.05
CA MET A 452 -7.83 6.60 -19.66
C MET A 452 -6.70 6.33 -18.66
N ILE A 453 -5.77 5.45 -19.04
CA ILE A 453 -4.55 5.21 -18.26
C ILE A 453 -3.68 6.47 -18.31
N ASP A 454 -3.44 7.01 -19.50
CA ASP A 454 -2.60 8.19 -19.71
C ASP A 454 -3.19 9.44 -19.03
N LEU A 455 -4.51 9.61 -19.06
CA LEU A 455 -5.23 10.66 -18.32
C LEU A 455 -4.94 10.60 -16.82
N ALA A 456 -5.15 9.42 -16.21
CA ALA A 456 -4.89 9.24 -14.78
C ALA A 456 -3.40 9.45 -14.46
N VAL A 457 -2.52 8.78 -15.20
CA VAL A 457 -1.07 8.84 -15.01
C VAL A 457 -0.55 10.27 -15.09
N SER A 458 -1.06 11.02 -16.06
CA SER A 458 -0.53 12.33 -16.35
C SER A 458 -1.08 13.44 -15.44
N THR A 459 -2.19 13.18 -14.74
CA THR A 459 -2.74 14.06 -13.69
C THR A 459 -2.31 13.64 -12.27
N GLY A 460 -1.52 12.58 -12.14
CA GLY A 460 -1.08 12.04 -10.85
C GLY A 460 -2.11 11.17 -10.13
N GLY A 461 -3.22 10.83 -10.80
CA GLY A 461 -4.25 9.94 -10.28
C GLY A 461 -4.08 8.49 -10.72
N LYS A 462 -4.92 7.59 -10.22
CA LYS A 462 -4.78 6.15 -10.45
C LYS A 462 -5.81 5.65 -11.45
N TYR A 463 -5.42 4.67 -12.25
CA TYR A 463 -6.36 3.93 -13.08
C TYR A 463 -6.69 2.60 -12.42
N PHE A 464 -7.95 2.20 -12.55
CA PHE A 464 -8.47 0.95 -12.06
C PHE A 464 -9.29 0.28 -13.16
N THR A 465 -9.32 -1.04 -13.13
CA THR A 465 -10.10 -1.83 -14.08
C THR A 465 -11.06 -2.72 -13.33
N TYR A 466 -12.34 -2.60 -13.65
CA TYR A 466 -13.38 -3.52 -13.24
C TYR A 466 -13.79 -4.38 -14.44
N LEU A 467 -13.74 -5.70 -14.25
CA LEU A 467 -14.18 -6.67 -15.24
C LEU A 467 -15.57 -7.16 -14.86
N ASP A 468 -16.54 -7.04 -15.78
CA ASP A 468 -17.92 -7.51 -15.60
C ASP A 468 -17.99 -8.94 -15.04
N LYS A 469 -17.14 -9.84 -15.57
CA LYS A 469 -17.04 -11.26 -15.17
C LYS A 469 -15.85 -11.54 -14.23
N GLY A 470 -15.32 -10.51 -13.59
CA GLY A 470 -14.14 -10.57 -12.73
C GLY A 470 -14.41 -11.01 -11.30
N ARG A 471 -13.32 -11.43 -10.63
CA ARG A 471 -13.29 -11.77 -9.20
C ARG A 471 -13.23 -10.55 -8.27
N THR A 472 -13.04 -9.33 -8.78
CA THR A 472 -12.97 -8.11 -7.95
C THR A 472 -14.33 -7.43 -7.90
N SER A 473 -14.77 -6.93 -6.73
CA SER A 473 -16.09 -6.30 -6.61
C SER A 473 -16.00 -4.88 -7.12
N PHE A 474 -17.08 -4.39 -7.73
CA PHE A 474 -17.12 -2.99 -8.17
C PHE A 474 -17.00 -2.04 -6.97
N GLU A 475 -17.59 -2.40 -5.82
CA GLU A 475 -17.42 -1.67 -4.56
C GLU A 475 -15.95 -1.60 -4.12
N ALA A 476 -15.17 -2.68 -4.25
CA ALA A 476 -13.76 -2.67 -3.89
C ALA A 476 -12.97 -1.74 -4.80
N VAL A 477 -13.18 -1.82 -6.11
CA VAL A 477 -12.51 -0.96 -7.09
C VAL A 477 -12.88 0.51 -6.87
N PHE A 478 -14.16 0.82 -6.70
CA PHE A 478 -14.62 2.18 -6.45
C PHE A 478 -14.13 2.67 -5.07
N SER A 479 -14.25 1.88 -4.02
CA SER A 479 -13.70 2.22 -2.70
C SER A 479 -12.20 2.49 -2.75
N GLU A 480 -11.45 1.74 -3.55
CA GLU A 480 -10.04 1.99 -3.78
C GLU A 480 -9.80 3.31 -4.54
N ALA A 481 -10.62 3.60 -5.55
CA ALA A 481 -10.56 4.85 -6.30
C ALA A 481 -10.88 6.09 -5.46
N ILE A 482 -11.80 5.99 -4.49
CA ILE A 482 -12.12 7.09 -3.55
C ILE A 482 -11.28 7.08 -2.29
N SER A 483 -10.49 6.02 -2.04
CA SER A 483 -9.56 5.94 -0.93
C SER A 483 -8.36 6.85 -1.21
N SER A 484 -8.59 8.15 -1.10
CA SER A 484 -7.57 9.19 -1.23
C SER A 484 -7.22 9.85 0.10
N GLY A 485 -7.95 9.51 1.17
CA GLY A 485 -7.69 9.96 2.53
C GLY A 485 -6.38 9.37 3.05
N ILE A 486 -5.52 10.23 3.60
CA ILE A 486 -4.17 9.89 4.02
C ILE A 486 -4.20 9.22 5.39
N THR A 487 -5.26 9.50 6.17
CA THR A 487 -5.41 9.07 7.57
C THR A 487 -6.57 8.11 7.86
N GLU A 488 -7.12 7.46 6.83
CA GLU A 488 -8.17 6.44 7.00
C GLU A 488 -7.63 5.05 6.64
N GLN A 489 -7.79 4.10 7.57
CA GLN A 489 -7.41 2.70 7.37
C GLN A 489 -8.03 2.19 6.07
N SER A 490 -7.18 1.77 5.14
CA SER A 490 -7.59 1.08 3.91
C SER A 490 -8.38 -0.18 4.28
N THR A 491 -9.71 -0.12 4.14
CA THR A 491 -10.55 -1.31 4.21
C THR A 491 -10.52 -2.01 2.86
N LYS A 492 -9.75 -3.09 2.74
CA LYS A 492 -9.71 -3.89 1.51
C LYS A 492 -10.93 -4.80 1.44
N ALA A 493 -11.93 -4.44 0.64
CA ALA A 493 -13.10 -5.26 0.40
C ALA A 493 -12.78 -6.39 -0.59
N LEU A 494 -13.22 -7.62 -0.31
CA LEU A 494 -13.06 -8.79 -1.18
C LEU A 494 -14.41 -9.17 -1.80
N LYS A 495 -14.48 -9.37 -3.12
CA LYS A 495 -15.68 -9.99 -3.74
C LYS A 495 -15.73 -11.45 -3.33
N LEU A 496 -16.77 -11.82 -2.60
CA LEU A 496 -17.01 -13.23 -2.25
C LEU A 496 -17.69 -13.96 -3.41
N ILE A 497 -18.57 -13.30 -4.17
CA ILE A 497 -19.37 -13.92 -5.25
C ILE A 497 -19.63 -12.92 -6.38
N SER A 498 -19.52 -13.38 -7.62
CA SER A 498 -20.07 -12.72 -8.82
C SER A 498 -21.34 -13.49 -9.24
N ASP A 499 -22.49 -12.86 -9.05
CA ASP A 499 -23.73 -13.15 -9.78
C ASP A 499 -24.35 -14.54 -9.55
N ARG A 500 -25.42 -14.56 -8.76
CA ARG A 500 -26.34 -15.69 -8.65
C ARG A 500 -27.74 -15.20 -8.99
N SER A 501 -28.33 -15.80 -10.01
CA SER A 501 -29.77 -15.69 -10.22
C SER A 501 -30.47 -16.48 -9.11
N LEU A 502 -31.52 -15.90 -8.52
CA LEU A 502 -32.48 -16.67 -7.74
C LEU A 502 -33.08 -17.73 -8.67
N GLY A 503 -32.73 -19.00 -8.44
CA GLY A 503 -33.42 -20.13 -9.05
C GLY A 503 -34.76 -20.40 -8.35
N ASP A 504 -35.42 -21.50 -8.69
CA ASP A 504 -36.77 -21.86 -8.21
C ASP A 504 -36.92 -21.95 -6.68
N THR A 505 -35.81 -22.08 -5.94
CA THR A 505 -35.81 -22.25 -4.48
C THR A 505 -35.84 -20.94 -3.69
N ASN A 506 -35.76 -19.76 -4.33
CA ASN A 506 -35.75 -18.44 -3.69
C ASN A 506 -34.70 -18.25 -2.57
N VAL A 507 -33.69 -19.11 -2.48
CA VAL A 507 -32.64 -19.09 -1.44
C VAL A 507 -31.27 -19.25 -2.09
N ILE A 508 -30.33 -18.37 -1.73
CA ILE A 508 -28.93 -18.43 -2.14
C ILE A 508 -28.07 -18.71 -0.90
N ASN A 509 -27.39 -19.85 -0.88
CA ASN A 509 -26.47 -20.23 0.20
C ASN A 509 -25.01 -20.06 -0.24
N PHE A 510 -24.15 -19.57 0.65
CA PHE A 510 -22.72 -19.44 0.39
C PHE A 510 -21.88 -19.60 1.67
N GLN A 511 -20.60 -19.94 1.47
CA GLN A 511 -19.59 -20.09 2.51
C GLN A 511 -18.34 -19.30 2.12
N PHE A 512 -17.68 -18.69 3.11
CA PHE A 512 -16.43 -17.95 2.94
C PHE A 512 -15.57 -18.10 4.21
N THR A 513 -14.30 -17.69 4.12
CA THR A 513 -13.33 -17.75 5.22
C THR A 513 -12.74 -16.36 5.44
N VAL A 514 -12.54 -15.95 6.69
CA VAL A 514 -11.91 -14.68 7.07
C VAL A 514 -10.60 -14.99 7.78
N ASP A 515 -9.51 -14.36 7.35
CA ASP A 515 -8.18 -14.55 7.95
C ASP A 515 -8.10 -13.82 9.31
N HIS A 516 -7.47 -14.46 10.30
CA HIS A 516 -7.33 -13.93 11.66
C HIS A 516 -6.56 -12.59 11.71
N GLU A 517 -5.66 -12.33 10.77
CA GLU A 517 -4.91 -11.07 10.65
C GLU A 517 -5.75 -9.92 10.03
N THR A 518 -6.91 -10.24 9.43
CA THR A 518 -7.79 -9.27 8.74
C THR A 518 -9.10 -8.97 9.50
N GLY A 519 -9.31 -9.60 10.65
CA GLY A 519 -10.63 -9.81 11.26
C GLY A 519 -11.15 -8.75 12.25
N SER A 520 -10.59 -7.54 12.33
CA SER A 520 -11.18 -6.48 13.18
C SER A 520 -12.20 -5.65 12.39
N ASN A 521 -13.46 -5.60 12.84
CA ASN A 521 -14.56 -4.85 12.21
C ASN A 521 -14.87 -5.23 10.74
N THR A 522 -15.03 -6.53 10.46
CA THR A 522 -15.43 -6.99 9.12
C THR A 522 -16.88 -6.61 8.82
N THR A 523 -17.10 -5.96 7.68
CA THR A 523 -18.43 -5.62 7.15
C THR A 523 -18.75 -6.50 5.93
N ILE A 524 -19.94 -7.10 5.90
CA ILE A 524 -20.43 -7.84 4.72
C ILE A 524 -21.54 -7.02 4.08
N THR A 525 -21.39 -6.70 2.79
CA THR A 525 -22.36 -5.94 1.99
C THR A 525 -22.94 -6.83 0.90
N VAL A 526 -24.27 -6.84 0.75
CA VAL A 526 -24.97 -7.51 -0.37
C VAL A 526 -25.69 -6.47 -1.22
N PHE A 527 -25.36 -6.46 -2.52
CA PHE A 527 -26.05 -5.67 -3.55
C PHE A 527 -27.11 -6.51 -4.26
N THR A 528 -28.26 -5.91 -4.54
CA THR A 528 -29.37 -6.60 -5.23
C THR A 528 -30.17 -5.62 -6.09
N ASN A 529 -30.54 -6.06 -7.29
CA ASN A 529 -31.39 -5.35 -8.24
C ASN A 529 -32.88 -5.71 -8.13
N LEU A 530 -33.28 -6.42 -7.05
CA LEU A 530 -34.67 -6.79 -6.84
C LEU A 530 -35.54 -5.54 -6.57
N LYS A 531 -36.60 -5.37 -7.38
CA LYS A 531 -37.54 -4.25 -7.28
C LYS A 531 -38.28 -4.18 -5.94
N SER A 532 -38.47 -5.32 -5.26
CA SER A 532 -39.01 -5.37 -3.90
C SER A 532 -37.96 -5.93 -2.94
N LYS A 533 -37.52 -5.08 -2.00
CA LYS A 533 -36.56 -5.44 -0.95
C LYS A 533 -37.25 -5.99 0.30
N GLU A 534 -38.58 -5.95 0.37
CA GLU A 534 -39.37 -6.30 1.58
C GLU A 534 -39.29 -7.77 2.00
N ASN A 535 -38.85 -8.65 1.10
CA ASN A 535 -38.84 -10.10 1.33
C ASN A 535 -37.43 -10.73 1.34
N ILE A 536 -36.36 -9.93 1.43
CA ILE A 536 -34.98 -10.46 1.44
C ILE A 536 -34.53 -10.64 2.89
N THR A 537 -34.40 -11.90 3.32
CA THR A 537 -33.84 -12.24 4.63
C THR A 537 -32.40 -12.71 4.45
N MET A 538 -31.46 -12.02 5.08
CA MET A 538 -30.05 -12.44 5.10
C MET A 538 -29.70 -13.02 6.47
N VAL A 539 -29.07 -14.19 6.44
CA VAL A 539 -28.69 -14.95 7.65
C VAL A 539 -27.21 -15.29 7.54
N ILE A 540 -26.42 -14.86 8.52
CA ILE A 540 -25.01 -15.27 8.64
C ILE A 540 -24.89 -16.31 9.73
N LYS A 541 -24.19 -17.40 9.43
CA LYS A 541 -23.90 -18.47 10.38
C LYS A 541 -22.40 -18.54 10.64
N GLY A 542 -22.00 -18.32 11.90
CA GLY A 542 -20.61 -18.40 12.33
C GLY A 542 -20.09 -19.84 12.42
N PRO A 543 -18.76 -20.04 12.52
CA PRO A 543 -18.16 -21.35 12.74
C PRO A 543 -18.60 -22.00 14.06
N ASP A 544 -19.03 -21.21 15.03
CA ASP A 544 -19.64 -21.61 16.30
C ASP A 544 -21.13 -22.00 16.18
N GLN A 545 -21.66 -22.10 14.96
CA GLN A 545 -23.08 -22.33 14.64
C GLN A 545 -24.03 -21.21 15.09
N LYS A 546 -23.51 -20.09 15.60
CA LYS A 546 -24.33 -18.95 16.01
C LYS A 546 -24.89 -18.24 14.79
N VAL A 547 -26.17 -17.92 14.85
CA VAL A 547 -26.92 -17.29 13.77
C VAL A 547 -27.07 -15.81 14.06
N TYR A 548 -26.76 -14.97 13.07
CA TYR A 548 -26.87 -13.53 13.14
C TYR A 548 -27.89 -13.05 12.10
N HIS A 549 -28.90 -12.32 12.57
CA HIS A 549 -29.94 -11.69 11.74
C HIS A 549 -29.52 -10.24 11.42
N ILE A 550 -29.72 -9.80 10.18
CA ILE A 550 -29.20 -8.53 9.67
C ILE A 550 -30.34 -7.51 9.52
N ALA A 551 -30.08 -6.26 9.90
CA ALA A 551 -31.00 -5.15 9.71
C ALA A 551 -30.95 -4.65 8.25
N LYS A 552 -32.09 -4.18 7.74
CA LYS A 552 -32.28 -3.77 6.36
C LYS A 552 -32.03 -2.27 6.23
N GLU A 553 -31.20 -1.85 5.27
CA GLU A 553 -31.04 -0.46 4.87
C GLU A 553 -31.33 -0.28 3.37
N ASP A 554 -31.77 0.91 2.97
CA ASP A 554 -32.52 1.16 1.73
C ASP A 554 -31.77 0.86 0.42
N VAL A 555 -30.46 0.63 0.43
CA VAL A 555 -29.64 0.45 -0.78
C VAL A 555 -28.82 -0.84 -0.77
N SER A 556 -28.43 -1.33 0.41
CA SER A 556 -27.60 -2.52 0.62
C SER A 556 -27.95 -3.21 1.95
N ILE A 557 -27.69 -4.51 2.06
CA ILE A 557 -27.76 -5.22 3.36
C ILE A 557 -26.35 -5.28 3.92
N THR A 558 -26.11 -4.56 5.02
CA THR A 558 -24.79 -4.40 5.66
C THR A 558 -24.79 -5.07 7.03
N TYR A 559 -23.82 -5.95 7.30
CA TYR A 559 -23.64 -6.55 8.62
C TYR A 559 -22.25 -6.26 9.18
N HIS A 560 -22.21 -5.66 10.38
CA HIS A 560 -20.98 -5.47 11.14
C HIS A 560 -20.73 -6.68 12.05
N MET A 561 -19.59 -7.35 11.88
CA MET A 561 -19.21 -8.42 12.80
C MET A 561 -18.94 -7.86 14.21
N PRO A 562 -19.46 -8.48 15.29
CA PRO A 562 -19.12 -8.10 16.66
C PRO A 562 -17.61 -8.23 16.92
N GLN A 563 -17.03 -7.27 17.65
CA GLN A 563 -15.59 -7.18 17.97
C GLN A 563 -14.97 -8.39 18.70
N ASN A 564 -15.77 -9.40 19.10
CA ASN A 564 -15.36 -10.49 19.99
C ASN A 564 -15.47 -11.90 19.37
N LEU A 565 -15.54 -12.03 18.04
CA LEU A 565 -15.47 -13.35 17.38
C LEU A 565 -14.02 -13.88 17.41
N ARG A 566 -13.64 -14.50 18.53
CA ARG A 566 -12.45 -15.35 18.58
C ARG A 566 -12.70 -16.59 17.72
N VAL A 567 -12.11 -16.61 16.53
CA VAL A 567 -11.93 -17.87 15.80
C VAL A 567 -10.84 -18.63 16.54
N ASN A 568 -11.23 -19.56 17.40
CA ASN A 568 -10.28 -20.53 17.94
C ASN A 568 -9.79 -21.39 16.77
N THR A 569 -8.50 -21.30 16.46
CA THR A 569 -7.77 -22.20 15.55
C THR A 569 -7.70 -23.60 16.11
#